data_AF-A0A7V3Y1X5-F1
#
_entry.id   AF-A0A7V3Y1X5-F1
#
_cell.length_a   1.000
_cell.length_b   1.000
_cell.length_c   1.000
_cell.angle_alpha   90.00
_cell.angle_beta   90.00
_cell.angle_gamma   90.00
#
_symmetry.space_group_name_H-M   'P 1'
#
loop_
_entity.id
_entity.type
_entity.pdbx_description
1 polymer ?
#
loop_
_entity_poly.entity_id
_entity_poly.type
_entity_poly.pdbx_seq_one_letter_code
_entity_poly.pdbx_strand_id
1 'polypeptide(L)'
;YGYRSKNIQKLKDLYVKTRQEGFGKEVKRRIILGTFALSSGYYDAYYLKALKGRRLIIDDFTKAFETCDCIVAPVTTTTAFGIGEKISDPLSLYMADILTIQANLAGIPGMSVPIGKDAQGLPIGVQVMAKHFNEKVMLNVAQAIEDSVIL
;
A
#
# COMPACT_ATOMS: atom_id res chain seq x y z
N TYR A 1 6.94 20.84 -18.84
CA TYR A 1 7.44 19.45 -18.80
C TYR A 1 6.23 18.52 -18.75
N GLY A 2 6.15 17.51 -19.62
CA GLY A 2 5.00 16.59 -19.73
C GLY A 2 4.78 16.11 -21.17
N TYR A 3 4.43 14.82 -21.35
CA TYR A 3 4.07 14.27 -22.65
C TYR A 3 2.81 14.96 -23.19
N ARG A 4 2.81 15.31 -24.48
CA ARG A 4 1.67 15.90 -25.18
C ARG A 4 1.54 15.25 -26.55
N SER A 5 0.34 14.76 -26.86
CA SER A 5 0.07 14.14 -28.16
C SER A 5 0.23 15.18 -29.28
N LYS A 6 0.83 14.74 -30.40
CA LYS A 6 1.13 15.60 -31.56
C LYS A 6 -0.09 15.70 -32.50
N ASN A 7 -0.12 16.74 -33.34
CA ASN A 7 -1.10 16.91 -34.42
C ASN A 7 -2.57 16.86 -33.95
N ILE A 8 -2.88 17.52 -32.84
CA ILE A 8 -4.23 17.59 -32.28
C ILE A 8 -4.94 18.87 -32.73
N GLN A 9 -6.15 18.72 -33.26
CA GLN A 9 -6.99 19.85 -33.67
C GLN A 9 -8.14 20.15 -32.68
N LYS A 10 -8.60 19.15 -31.91
CA LYS A 10 -9.71 19.29 -30.96
C LYS A 10 -9.24 19.13 -29.51
N LEU A 11 -9.79 19.94 -28.61
CA LEU A 11 -9.44 19.90 -27.18
C LEU A 11 -9.75 18.54 -26.54
N LYS A 12 -10.88 17.91 -26.88
CA LYS A 12 -11.23 16.56 -26.40
C LYS A 12 -10.14 15.54 -26.75
N ASP A 13 -9.67 15.57 -27.99
CA ASP A 13 -8.64 14.65 -28.48
C ASP A 13 -7.30 14.91 -27.79
N LEU A 14 -7.02 16.17 -27.44
CA LEU A 14 -5.82 16.52 -26.67
C LEU A 14 -5.80 15.79 -25.33
N TYR A 15 -6.91 15.82 -24.58
CA TYR A 15 -7.02 15.15 -23.29
C TYR A 15 -6.95 13.63 -23.43
N VAL A 16 -7.75 13.05 -24.33
CA VAL A 16 -7.86 11.60 -24.46
C VAL A 16 -6.55 11.00 -24.96
N LYS A 17 -6.00 11.50 -26.08
CA LYS A 17 -4.79 10.92 -26.68
C LYS A 17 -3.56 11.11 -25.80
N THR A 18 -3.37 12.30 -25.24
CA THR A 18 -2.24 12.56 -24.34
C THR A 18 -2.24 11.63 -23.13
N ARG A 19 -3.40 11.37 -22.52
CA ARG A 19 -3.53 10.45 -21.38
C ARG A 19 -3.40 8.98 -21.81
N GLN A 20 -3.94 8.61 -22.96
CA GLN A 20 -3.89 7.25 -23.47
C GLN A 20 -2.46 6.82 -23.82
N GLU A 21 -1.72 7.71 -24.49
CA GLU A 21 -0.32 7.52 -24.91
C GLU A 21 0.64 7.67 -23.72
N GLY A 22 0.39 8.62 -22.82
CA GLY A 22 1.27 8.92 -21.70
C GLY A 22 1.18 7.96 -20.51
N PHE A 23 0.01 7.37 -20.26
CA PHE A 23 -0.16 6.44 -19.13
C PHE A 23 0.02 4.98 -19.53
N GLY A 24 0.76 4.24 -18.69
CA GLY A 24 0.87 2.78 -18.76
C GLY A 24 -0.46 2.07 -18.45
N LYS A 25 -0.52 0.77 -18.73
CA LYS A 25 -1.74 -0.05 -18.55
C LYS A 25 -2.26 -0.03 -17.10
N GLU A 26 -1.38 -0.18 -16.12
CA GLU A 26 -1.77 -0.21 -14.68
C GLU A 26 -2.32 1.14 -14.20
N VAL A 27 -1.69 2.24 -14.59
CA VAL A 27 -2.17 3.60 -14.26
C VAL A 27 -3.56 3.84 -14.84
N LYS A 28 -3.77 3.47 -16.12
CA LYS A 28 -5.09 3.56 -16.76
C LYS A 28 -6.14 2.71 -16.03
N ARG A 29 -5.81 1.48 -15.65
CA ARG A 29 -6.70 0.60 -14.87
C ARG A 29 -7.12 1.25 -13.56
N ARG A 30 -6.18 1.80 -12.79
CA ARG A 30 -6.48 2.48 -11.51
C ARG A 30 -7.37 3.71 -11.69
N ILE A 31 -7.11 4.53 -12.71
CA ILE A 31 -7.95 5.70 -13.01
C ILE A 31 -9.38 5.27 -13.37
N ILE A 32 -9.53 4.23 -14.20
CA ILE A 32 -10.85 3.73 -14.60
C ILE A 32 -11.61 3.19 -13.39
N LEU A 33 -10.98 2.35 -12.56
CA LEU A 33 -11.60 1.79 -11.35
C LEU A 33 -11.96 2.87 -10.33
N GLY A 34 -11.07 3.85 -10.11
CA GLY A 34 -11.34 4.98 -9.22
C GLY A 34 -12.49 5.85 -9.74
N THR A 35 -12.53 6.12 -11.04
CA THR A 35 -13.63 6.87 -11.67
C THR A 35 -14.96 6.12 -11.53
N PHE A 36 -14.93 4.79 -11.72
CA PHE A 36 -16.10 3.93 -11.53
C PHE A 36 -16.59 3.93 -10.08
N ALA A 37 -15.70 3.75 -9.11
CA ALA A 37 -16.05 3.76 -7.68
C ALA A 37 -16.66 5.09 -7.21
N LEU A 38 -16.36 6.19 -7.89
CA LEU A 38 -16.90 7.52 -7.62
C LEU A 38 -18.11 7.89 -8.48
N SER A 39 -18.50 7.03 -9.42
CA SER A 39 -19.59 7.34 -10.35
C SER A 39 -20.96 7.31 -9.65
N SER A 40 -21.89 8.13 -10.16
CA SER A 40 -23.26 8.18 -9.67
C SER A 40 -23.91 6.79 -9.73
N GLY A 41 -24.64 6.41 -8.67
CA GLY A 41 -25.24 5.08 -8.52
C GLY A 41 -24.31 4.02 -7.91
N TYR A 42 -23.00 4.23 -7.94
CA TYR A 42 -22.00 3.28 -7.41
C TYR A 42 -21.22 3.83 -6.20
N TYR A 43 -21.25 5.15 -5.97
CA TYR A 43 -20.56 5.82 -4.88
C TYR A 43 -20.82 5.19 -3.50
N ASP A 44 -22.08 4.99 -3.15
CA ASP A 44 -22.45 4.43 -1.83
C ASP A 44 -22.03 2.97 -1.69
N ALA A 45 -22.18 2.20 -2.77
CA ALA A 45 -21.89 0.76 -2.80
C ALA A 45 -20.40 0.46 -2.69
N TYR A 46 -19.54 1.31 -3.27
CA TYR A 46 -18.10 1.09 -3.29
C TYR A 46 -17.33 2.07 -2.41
N TYR A 47 -17.33 3.36 -2.74
CA TYR A 47 -16.47 4.33 -2.07
C TYR A 47 -16.89 4.59 -0.62
N LEU A 48 -18.18 4.88 -0.38
CA LEU A 48 -18.67 5.09 0.99
C LEU A 48 -18.57 3.81 1.83
N LYS A 49 -18.84 2.64 1.24
CA LYS A 49 -18.67 1.35 1.91
C LYS A 49 -17.21 1.11 2.31
N ALA A 50 -16.25 1.43 1.43
CA ALA A 50 -14.83 1.35 1.73
C ALA A 50 -14.41 2.33 2.85
N LEU A 51 -14.94 3.56 2.86
CA LEU A 51 -14.69 4.51 3.96
C LEU A 51 -15.22 4.00 5.31
N LYS A 52 -16.39 3.34 5.33
CA LYS A 52 -16.90 2.67 6.54
C LYS A 52 -15.98 1.51 6.96
N GLY A 53 -15.49 0.71 6.02
CA GLY A 53 -14.48 -0.32 6.29
C GLY A 53 -13.20 0.25 6.88
N ARG A 54 -12.70 1.37 6.32
CA ARG A 54 -11.55 2.11 6.86
C ARG A 54 -11.78 2.53 8.31
N ARG A 55 -12.99 2.96 8.67
CA ARG A 55 -13.32 3.33 10.05
C ARG A 55 -13.18 2.15 11.01
N LEU A 56 -13.64 0.96 10.62
CA LEU A 56 -13.48 -0.25 11.43
C LEU A 56 -12.00 -0.57 11.68
N ILE A 57 -11.16 -0.46 10.65
CA ILE A 57 -9.71 -0.65 10.78
C ILE A 57 -9.10 0.36 11.78
N ILE A 58 -9.48 1.64 11.68
CA ILE A 58 -9.03 2.67 12.64
C ILE A 58 -9.44 2.30 14.07
N ASP A 59 -10.69 1.87 14.26
CA ASP A 59 -11.20 1.50 15.58
C ASP A 59 -10.47 0.26 16.15
N ASP A 60 -10.13 -0.72 15.31
CA ASP A 60 -9.37 -1.91 15.73
C ASP A 60 -7.95 -1.57 16.18
N PHE A 61 -7.22 -0.73 15.43
CA PHE A 61 -5.91 -0.25 15.88
C PHE A 61 -6.02 0.58 17.16
N THR A 62 -7.01 1.47 17.25
CA THR A 62 -7.23 2.31 18.43
C THR A 62 -7.39 1.44 19.68
N LYS A 63 -8.22 0.39 19.61
CA LYS A 63 -8.41 -0.58 20.70
C LYS A 63 -7.14 -1.39 21.01
N ALA A 64 -6.45 -1.90 19.99
CA ALA A 64 -5.23 -2.67 20.20
C ALA A 64 -4.17 -1.84 20.94
N PHE A 65 -4.08 -0.56 20.61
CA PHE A 65 -3.19 0.40 21.23
C PHE A 65 -3.61 0.81 22.67
N GLU A 66 -4.76 0.39 23.18
CA GLU A 66 -5.08 0.53 24.62
C GLU A 66 -4.27 -0.45 25.47
N THR A 67 -3.84 -1.58 24.90
CA THR A 67 -3.14 -2.65 25.62
C THR A 67 -1.68 -2.82 25.20
N CYS A 68 -1.21 -2.09 24.19
CA CYS A 68 0.18 -2.12 23.74
C CYS A 68 0.68 -0.75 23.25
N ASP A 69 2.00 -0.57 23.28
CA ASP A 69 2.66 0.65 22.78
C ASP A 69 3.03 0.57 21.30
N CYS A 70 3.26 -0.66 20.80
CA CYS A 70 3.59 -0.97 19.41
C CYS A 70 2.98 -2.32 19.01
N ILE A 71 2.69 -2.47 17.73
CA ILE A 71 2.27 -3.72 17.10
C ILE A 71 3.38 -4.18 16.17
N VAL A 72 3.78 -5.45 16.29
CA VAL A 72 4.78 -6.07 15.41
C VAL A 72 4.11 -7.14 14.55
N ALA A 73 4.36 -7.12 13.25
CA ALA A 73 3.81 -8.07 12.28
C ALA A 73 4.80 -8.30 11.13
N PRO A 74 4.69 -9.36 10.32
CA PRO A 74 5.48 -9.47 9.08
C PRO A 74 5.18 -8.31 8.12
N VAL A 75 6.17 -7.83 7.37
CA VAL A 75 5.96 -6.78 6.36
C VAL A 75 5.25 -7.34 5.14
N THR A 76 5.66 -8.52 4.68
CA THR A 76 5.14 -9.19 3.49
C THR A 76 4.72 -10.62 3.81
N THR A 77 3.85 -11.19 2.98
CA THR A 77 3.38 -12.58 3.11
C THR A 77 4.41 -13.60 2.63
N THR A 78 5.32 -13.18 1.75
CA THR A 78 6.42 -13.99 1.21
C THR A 78 7.67 -13.12 1.08
N THR A 79 8.83 -13.74 0.87
CA THR A 79 10.01 -13.05 0.36
C THR A 79 9.79 -12.56 -1.08
N ALA A 80 10.76 -11.81 -1.61
CA ALA A 80 10.68 -11.23 -2.94
C ALA A 80 10.45 -12.30 -4.02
N PHE A 81 9.41 -12.13 -4.82
CA PHE A 81 9.13 -12.98 -5.98
C PHE A 81 9.98 -12.56 -7.20
N GLY A 82 10.13 -13.46 -8.17
CA GLY A 82 10.94 -13.23 -9.35
C GLY A 82 10.39 -12.14 -10.28
N ILE A 83 11.29 -11.57 -11.10
CA ILE A 83 10.89 -10.57 -12.11
C ILE A 83 9.94 -11.24 -13.11
N GLY A 84 8.75 -10.64 -13.30
CA GLY A 84 7.73 -11.15 -14.22
C GLY A 84 6.74 -12.13 -13.60
N GLU A 85 7.03 -12.69 -12.43
CA GLU A 85 6.27 -13.81 -11.85
C GLU A 85 4.79 -13.49 -11.59
N LYS A 86 4.50 -12.28 -11.09
CA LYS A 86 3.14 -11.86 -10.74
C LYS A 86 2.56 -10.77 -11.66
N ILE A 87 3.26 -10.39 -12.73
CA ILE A 87 2.86 -9.23 -13.57
C ILE A 87 1.57 -9.50 -14.37
N SER A 88 1.32 -10.75 -14.74
CA SER A 88 0.13 -11.15 -15.48
C SER A 88 -1.14 -11.24 -14.61
N ASP A 89 -1.00 -11.34 -13.29
CA ASP A 89 -2.11 -11.39 -12.34
C ASP A 89 -2.06 -10.20 -11.37
N PRO A 90 -2.79 -9.11 -11.66
CA PRO A 90 -2.84 -7.93 -10.82
C PRO A 90 -3.35 -8.21 -9.39
N LEU A 91 -4.22 -9.20 -9.20
CA LEU A 91 -4.77 -9.51 -7.89
C LEU A 91 -3.69 -10.12 -6.98
N SER A 92 -2.88 -11.04 -7.51
CA SER A 92 -1.72 -11.59 -6.81
C SER A 92 -0.72 -10.51 -6.40
N LEU A 93 -0.52 -9.48 -7.23
CA LEU A 93 0.31 -8.32 -6.87
C LEU A 93 -0.30 -7.51 -5.73
N TYR A 94 -1.62 -7.27 -5.73
CA TYR A 94 -2.27 -6.50 -4.66
C TYR A 94 -2.27 -7.21 -3.31
N MET A 95 -2.26 -8.55 -3.30
CA MET A 95 -2.14 -9.34 -2.08
C MET A 95 -0.76 -9.26 -1.42
N ALA A 96 0.27 -8.79 -2.13
CA ALA A 96 1.59 -8.59 -1.53
C ALA A 96 1.57 -7.52 -0.42
N ASP A 97 0.69 -6.52 -0.53
CA ASP A 97 0.59 -5.38 0.39
C ASP A 97 -0.48 -5.57 1.49
N ILE A 98 -1.04 -6.78 1.64
CA ILE A 98 -2.16 -7.03 2.57
C ILE A 98 -1.83 -6.68 4.03
N LEU A 99 -0.56 -6.81 4.42
CA LEU A 99 -0.07 -6.55 5.78
C LEU A 99 0.35 -5.09 6.01
N THR A 100 0.66 -4.34 4.95
CA THR A 100 1.15 -2.96 5.03
C THR A 100 0.04 -1.94 4.88
N ILE A 101 -0.97 -2.22 4.03
CA ILE A 101 -2.06 -1.28 3.74
C ILE A 101 -2.85 -0.85 4.99
N GLN A 102 -2.86 -1.70 6.02
CA GLN A 102 -3.59 -1.44 7.25
C GLN A 102 -3.07 -0.19 7.98
N ALA A 103 -1.74 0.02 8.00
CA ALA A 103 -1.14 1.21 8.59
C ALA A 103 -1.55 2.49 7.84
N ASN A 104 -1.55 2.45 6.50
CA ASN A 104 -1.99 3.57 5.65
C ASN A 104 -3.47 3.91 5.87
N LEU A 105 -4.33 2.90 5.99
CA LEU A 105 -5.76 3.08 6.23
C LEU A 105 -6.04 3.64 7.63
N ALA A 106 -5.31 3.16 8.63
CA ALA A 106 -5.39 3.67 9.99
C ALA A 106 -4.73 5.05 10.18
N GLY A 107 -3.82 5.45 9.28
CA GLY A 107 -3.11 6.73 9.35
C GLY A 107 -1.94 6.73 10.34
N ILE A 108 -1.45 5.55 10.73
CA ILE A 108 -0.43 5.37 11.77
C ILE A 108 0.97 5.18 11.18
N PRO A 109 2.05 5.52 11.92
CA PRO A 109 3.41 5.23 11.49
C PRO A 109 3.70 3.72 11.50
N GLY A 110 4.47 3.28 10.49
CA GLY A 110 4.99 1.91 10.38
C GLY A 110 6.41 1.92 9.80
N MET A 111 7.26 1.03 10.30
CA MET A 111 8.64 0.84 9.86
C MET A 111 8.93 -0.63 9.56
N SER A 112 9.68 -0.91 8.50
CA SER A 112 10.20 -2.25 8.20
C SER A 112 11.62 -2.41 8.75
N VAL A 113 11.86 -3.48 9.50
CA VAL A 113 13.16 -3.86 10.07
C VAL A 113 13.53 -5.27 9.55
N PRO A 114 14.72 -5.46 8.95
CA PRO A 114 15.16 -6.79 8.51
C PRO A 114 15.44 -7.70 9.70
N ILE A 115 14.99 -8.96 9.64
CA ILE A 115 15.15 -9.94 10.73
C ILE A 115 15.85 -11.24 10.32
N GLY A 116 16.19 -11.37 9.03
CA GLY A 116 16.87 -12.57 8.54
C GLY A 116 16.70 -12.75 7.05
N LYS A 117 16.98 -13.96 6.60
CA LYS A 117 16.83 -14.39 5.21
C LYS A 117 16.07 -15.70 5.15
N ASP A 118 15.36 -15.94 4.05
CA ASP A 118 14.83 -17.28 3.75
C ASP A 118 15.94 -18.26 3.34
N ALA A 119 15.54 -19.50 3.04
CA ALA A 119 16.46 -20.55 2.58
C ALA A 119 17.17 -20.24 1.24
N GLN A 120 16.66 -19.26 0.49
CA GLN A 120 17.23 -18.79 -0.78
C GLN A 120 18.10 -17.53 -0.60
N GLY A 121 18.27 -17.05 0.64
CA GLY A 121 19.05 -15.86 0.96
C GLY A 121 18.32 -14.54 0.75
N LEU A 122 17.00 -14.55 0.53
CA LEU A 122 16.19 -13.35 0.32
C LEU A 122 15.82 -12.72 1.68
N PRO A 123 15.96 -11.39 1.85
CA PRO A 123 15.65 -10.72 3.11
C PRO A 123 14.18 -10.88 3.55
N ILE A 124 13.99 -11.10 4.85
CA ILE A 124 12.70 -11.10 5.54
C ILE A 124 12.66 -9.90 6.47
N GLY A 125 11.54 -9.17 6.48
CA GLY A 125 11.34 -8.01 7.35
C GLY A 125 10.12 -8.15 8.26
N VAL A 126 10.21 -7.54 9.43
CA VAL A 126 9.06 -7.28 10.31
C VAL A 126 8.72 -5.80 10.30
N GLN A 127 7.44 -5.52 10.33
CA GLN A 127 6.86 -4.20 10.47
C GLN A 127 6.63 -3.91 11.96
N VAL A 128 7.10 -2.75 12.43
CA VAL A 128 6.75 -2.18 13.73
C VAL A 128 5.82 -0.99 13.48
N MET A 129 4.63 -1.01 14.06
CA MET A 129 3.64 0.08 13.99
C MET A 129 3.42 0.68 15.37
N ALA A 130 3.25 2.00 15.44
CA ALA A 130 2.98 2.70 16.68
C ALA A 130 1.74 3.61 16.55
N LYS A 131 1.30 4.18 17.68
CA LYS A 131 0.27 5.22 17.70
C LYS A 131 0.70 6.44 16.87
N HIS A 132 -0.28 7.25 16.48
CA HIS A 132 -0.03 8.55 15.83
C HIS A 132 1.01 9.37 16.61
N PHE A 133 2.02 9.88 15.89
CA PHE A 133 3.09 10.72 16.42
C PHE A 133 3.95 10.08 17.53
N ASN A 134 3.99 8.74 17.58
CA ASN A 134 4.78 7.99 18.56
C ASN A 134 5.96 7.23 17.92
N GLU A 135 6.58 7.81 16.90
CA GLU A 135 7.70 7.22 16.16
C GLU A 135 8.92 6.96 17.06
N LYS A 136 9.07 7.70 18.17
CA LYS A 136 10.15 7.46 19.13
C LYS A 136 10.09 6.04 19.72
N VAL A 137 8.91 5.58 20.13
CA VAL A 137 8.75 4.22 20.67
C VAL A 137 8.97 3.20 19.55
N MET A 138 8.43 3.46 18.36
CA MET A 138 8.64 2.62 17.18
C MET A 138 10.13 2.41 16.86
N LEU A 139 10.91 3.50 16.87
CA LEU A 139 12.36 3.49 16.62
C LEU A 139 13.13 2.75 17.71
N ASN A 140 12.76 2.92 18.98
CA ASN A 140 13.39 2.19 20.08
C ASN A 140 13.16 0.68 19.97
N VAL A 141 11.93 0.27 19.62
CA VAL A 141 11.59 -1.15 19.38
C VAL A 141 12.34 -1.67 18.16
N ALA A 142 12.41 -0.89 17.09
CA ALA A 142 13.18 -1.26 15.89
C ALA A 142 14.66 -1.47 16.19
N GLN A 143 15.28 -0.58 16.97
CA GLN A 143 16.68 -0.75 17.40
C GLN A 143 16.87 -2.02 18.22
N ALA A 144 15.97 -2.29 19.17
CA ALA A 144 16.05 -3.51 19.97
C ALA A 144 15.91 -4.78 19.12
N ILE A 145 15.09 -4.75 18.06
CA ILE A 145 15.01 -5.85 17.09
C ILE A 145 16.33 -5.97 16.33
N GLU A 146 16.85 -4.88 15.78
CA GLU A 146 18.12 -4.87 15.03
C GLU A 146 19.29 -5.42 15.87
N ASP A 147 19.42 -4.98 17.12
CA ASP A 147 20.48 -5.44 18.04
C ASP A 147 20.36 -6.92 18.41
N SER A 148 19.14 -7.47 18.36
CA SER A 148 18.86 -8.87 18.73
C SER A 148 19.08 -9.86 17.58
N VAL A 149 19.12 -9.37 16.34
CA VAL A 149 19.22 -10.21 15.15
C VAL A 149 20.67 -10.22 14.65
N ILE A 150 21.21 -11.42 14.48
CA ILE A 150 22.49 -11.61 13.79
C ILE A 150 22.15 -11.91 12.32
N LEU A 151 22.29 -10.91 11.44
CA LEU A 151 22.01 -11.00 10.00
C LEU A 151 23.14 -11.62 9.18
#